data_AF-A0A2X3CQV5-F1
#
_entry.id   AF-A0A2X3CQV5-F1
#
_cell.length_a   1.000
_cell.length_b   1.000
_cell.length_c   1.000
_cell.angle_alpha   90.00
_cell.angle_beta   90.00
_cell.angle_gamma   90.00
#
_symmetry.space_group_name_H-M   'P 1'
#
loop_
_entity.id
_entity.type
_entity.pdbx_description
1 polymer ?
#
loop_
_entity_poly.entity_id
_entity_poly.type
_entity_poly.pdbx_seq_one_letter_code
_entity_poly.pdbx_strand_id
1 'polypeptide(L)'
;MKKKGFPQSYDMHRLVKFVSDLKSGVPQATAPVYSHLIYDVIPNGDKTVAQPDILILEGLNVLQSGMDYPHDPHHVFVSDFVDFSIYVDAPEELLKSWYINRFLKFREGAFTDPDSYFHNYAKLSKEEAVDIATSLWNEINLMNLKENILPTRERASLIMTKSANHSVNQVRLRK
;
A
#
# COMPACT_ATOMS: atom_id res chain seq x y z
N MET A 1 7.28 -0.24 15.47
CA MET A 1 7.73 -0.90 14.21
C MET A 1 6.76 -1.98 13.65
N LYS A 2 5.73 -2.47 14.37
CA LYS A 2 4.77 -3.49 13.86
C LYS A 2 3.44 -2.93 13.29
N LYS A 3 3.41 -1.64 12.95
CA LYS A 3 2.19 -0.94 12.48
C LYS A 3 2.40 -0.26 11.12
N LYS A 4 3.44 -0.63 10.36
CA LYS A 4 3.63 -0.13 8.99
C LYS A 4 2.40 -0.49 8.15
N GLY A 5 1.86 0.50 7.46
CA GLY A 5 0.62 0.38 6.70
C GLY A 5 -0.65 0.77 7.47
N PHE A 6 -0.61 0.90 8.80
CA PHE A 6 -1.72 1.47 9.56
C PHE A 6 -1.74 3.00 9.43
N PRO A 7 -2.89 3.67 9.65
CA PRO A 7 -3.01 5.13 9.53
C PRO A 7 -1.87 5.90 10.22
N GLN A 8 -1.60 5.60 11.49
CA GLN A 8 -0.52 6.23 12.29
C GLN A 8 0.91 6.05 11.78
N SER A 9 1.12 5.25 10.72
CA SER A 9 2.44 5.06 10.11
C SER A 9 2.68 5.97 8.91
N TYR A 10 1.68 6.74 8.48
CA TYR A 10 1.77 7.65 7.35
C TYR A 10 1.86 9.10 7.79
N ASP A 11 2.70 9.87 7.08
CA ASP A 11 2.60 11.33 7.05
C ASP A 11 1.45 11.72 6.12
N MET A 12 0.24 11.70 6.65
CA MET A 12 -0.98 11.89 5.87
C MET A 12 -1.12 13.32 5.36
N HIS A 13 -0.69 14.32 6.14
CA HIS A 13 -0.68 15.72 5.73
C HIS A 13 0.22 15.94 4.51
N ARG A 14 1.41 15.32 4.48
CA ARG A 14 2.31 15.41 3.31
C ARG A 14 1.70 14.76 2.07
N LEU A 15 1.00 13.64 2.21
CA LEU A 15 0.31 13.00 1.08
C LEU A 15 -0.86 13.85 0.55
N VAL A 16 -1.71 14.40 1.43
CA VAL A 16 -2.81 15.31 1.02
C VAL A 16 -2.23 16.56 0.34
N LYS A 17 -1.16 17.12 0.89
CA LYS A 17 -0.46 18.27 0.29
C LYS A 17 0.07 17.94 -1.11
N PHE A 18 0.67 16.77 -1.31
CA PHE A 18 1.18 16.33 -2.61
C PHE A 18 0.10 16.31 -3.71
N VAL A 19 -1.05 15.69 -3.44
CA VAL A 19 -2.16 15.67 -4.42
C VAL A 19 -2.83 17.04 -4.59
N SER A 20 -2.90 17.83 -3.51
CA SER A 20 -3.41 19.21 -3.55
C SER A 20 -2.55 20.11 -4.43
N ASP A 21 -1.22 20.00 -4.33
CA ASP A 21 -0.26 20.75 -5.16
C ASP A 21 -0.42 20.42 -6.63
N LEU A 22 -0.50 19.13 -6.97
CA LEU A 22 -0.73 18.67 -8.33
C LEU A 22 -2.06 19.20 -8.90
N LYS A 23 -3.16 19.13 -8.13
CA LYS A 23 -4.45 19.68 -8.53
C LYS A 23 -4.47 21.21 -8.65
N SER A 24 -3.57 21.90 -7.96
CA SER A 24 -3.39 23.35 -8.05
C SER A 24 -2.53 23.77 -9.24
N GLY A 25 -2.00 22.84 -10.01
CA GLY A 25 -1.20 23.13 -11.20
C GLY A 25 0.18 23.67 -10.86
N VAL A 26 0.80 23.25 -9.75
CA VAL A 26 2.22 23.58 -9.51
C VAL A 26 3.09 22.97 -10.63
N PRO A 27 4.17 23.62 -11.08
CA PRO A 27 5.04 23.07 -12.12
C PRO A 27 5.71 21.75 -11.73
N GLN A 28 5.98 21.57 -10.44
CA GLN A 28 6.62 20.38 -9.89
C GLN A 28 6.15 20.13 -8.45
N ALA A 29 5.94 18.85 -8.12
CA ALA A 29 5.70 18.37 -6.77
C ALA A 29 6.64 17.20 -6.48
N THR A 30 7.00 17.01 -5.21
CA THR A 30 8.01 16.02 -4.80
C THR A 30 7.41 15.01 -3.85
N ALA A 31 7.61 13.72 -4.13
CA ALA A 31 7.14 12.61 -3.30
C ALA A 31 8.31 11.80 -2.74
N PRO A 32 8.28 11.41 -1.44
CA PRO A 32 9.29 10.52 -0.88
C PRO A 32 9.18 9.13 -1.51
N VAL A 33 10.31 8.42 -1.59
CA VAL A 33 10.36 7.07 -2.15
C VAL A 33 10.63 6.06 -1.05
N TYR A 34 9.83 4.99 -1.00
CA TYR A 34 10.03 3.86 -0.09
C TYR A 34 10.79 2.74 -0.79
N SER A 35 11.74 2.11 -0.09
CA SER A 35 12.49 0.97 -0.60
C SER A 35 12.15 -0.29 0.18
N HIS A 36 11.74 -1.33 -0.53
CA HIS A 36 11.59 -2.66 0.06
C HIS A 36 12.91 -3.35 0.35
N LEU A 37 14.03 -2.87 -0.21
CA LEU A 37 15.36 -3.41 0.05
C LEU A 37 15.81 -3.06 1.46
N ILE A 38 15.83 -1.77 1.80
CA ILE A 38 16.18 -1.30 3.16
C ILE A 38 14.98 -1.28 4.12
N TYR A 39 13.78 -1.53 3.57
CA TYR A 39 12.51 -1.48 4.29
C TYR A 39 12.29 -0.14 5.00
N ASP A 40 12.56 0.97 4.31
CA ASP A 40 12.39 2.33 4.82
C ASP A 40 12.27 3.37 3.70
N VAL A 41 11.97 4.61 4.07
CA VAL A 41 12.04 5.78 3.17
C VAL A 41 13.51 6.01 2.79
N ILE A 42 13.78 6.20 1.49
CA ILE A 42 15.13 6.44 0.98
C ILE A 42 15.57 7.87 1.35
N PRO A 43 16.64 8.05 2.13
CA PRO A 43 17.16 9.37 2.44
C PRO A 43 17.58 10.11 1.16
N ASN A 44 17.10 11.34 0.96
CA ASN A 44 17.38 12.16 -0.23
C ASN A 44 16.99 11.49 -1.57
N GLY A 45 16.13 10.46 -1.53
CA GLY A 45 15.69 9.70 -2.71
C GLY A 45 14.37 10.18 -3.30
N ASP A 46 13.97 11.41 -2.99
CA ASP A 46 12.69 11.99 -3.37
C ASP A 46 12.52 12.04 -4.90
N LYS A 47 11.32 11.73 -5.37
CA LYS A 47 10.95 11.73 -6.79
C LYS A 47 10.16 13.00 -7.14
N THR A 48 10.65 13.75 -8.14
CA THR A 48 9.96 14.90 -8.70
C THR A 48 8.94 14.45 -9.76
N VAL A 49 7.74 15.03 -9.67
CA VAL A 49 6.64 14.87 -10.63
C VAL A 49 6.37 16.23 -11.25
N ALA A 50 6.53 16.34 -12.57
CA ALA A 50 6.37 17.59 -13.32
C ALA A 50 5.13 17.50 -14.22
N GLN A 51 3.99 17.99 -13.73
CA GLN A 51 2.71 18.15 -14.44
C GLN A 51 2.40 17.08 -15.50
N PRO A 52 2.27 15.79 -15.14
CA PRO A 52 1.87 14.77 -16.09
C PRO A 52 0.40 14.95 -16.49
N ASP A 53 0.05 14.52 -17.70
CA ASP A 53 -1.36 14.48 -18.14
C ASP A 53 -2.22 13.58 -17.24
N ILE A 54 -1.64 12.45 -16.79
CA ILE A 54 -2.28 11.48 -15.90
C ILE A 54 -1.28 11.07 -14.83
N LEU A 55 -1.70 11.12 -13.56
CA LEU A 55 -0.98 10.56 -12.43
C LEU A 55 -1.76 9.38 -11.85
N ILE A 56 -1.10 8.23 -11.73
CA ILE A 56 -1.62 7.08 -10.99
C ILE A 56 -1.06 7.15 -9.58
N LEU A 57 -1.95 7.38 -8.61
CA LEU A 57 -1.64 7.27 -7.19
C LEU A 57 -2.06 5.89 -6.67
N GLU A 58 -1.08 5.10 -6.23
CA GLU A 58 -1.30 3.75 -5.70
C GLU A 58 -0.97 3.72 -4.21
N GLY A 59 -1.81 3.05 -3.43
CA GLY A 59 -1.58 2.83 -2.01
C GLY A 59 -2.82 2.26 -1.32
N LEU A 60 -2.61 1.59 -0.19
CA LEU A 60 -3.69 0.99 0.60
C LEU A 60 -4.62 2.02 1.25
N ASN A 61 -4.17 3.27 1.42
CA ASN A 61 -4.85 4.31 2.18
C ASN A 61 -5.48 5.41 1.31
N VAL A 62 -5.43 5.32 -0.03
CA VAL A 62 -5.90 6.40 -0.93
C VAL A 62 -7.40 6.69 -0.83
N LEU A 63 -8.18 5.75 -0.26
CA LEU A 63 -9.61 5.89 0.01
C LEU A 63 -9.95 6.08 1.49
N GLN A 64 -8.97 6.31 2.36
CA GLN A 64 -9.21 6.68 3.76
C GLN A 64 -9.64 8.15 3.87
N SER A 65 -10.17 8.55 5.02
CA SER A 65 -10.51 9.95 5.35
C SER A 65 -10.07 10.31 6.77
N GLY A 66 -10.41 11.51 7.22
CA GLY A 66 -10.04 12.01 8.54
C GLY A 66 -10.51 11.13 9.70
N MET A 67 -11.57 10.32 9.52
CA MET A 67 -12.04 9.38 10.55
C MET A 67 -11.04 8.25 10.84
N ASP A 68 -10.18 7.91 9.88
CA ASP A 68 -9.13 6.89 10.03
C ASP A 68 -7.89 7.44 10.76
N TYR A 69 -7.79 8.77 10.91
CA TYR A 69 -6.67 9.48 11.52
C TYR A 69 -7.13 10.33 12.72
N PRO A 70 -7.81 9.76 13.73
CA PRO A 70 -8.30 10.53 14.88
C PRO A 70 -7.18 11.13 15.75
N HIS A 71 -5.96 10.61 15.61
CA HIS A 71 -4.77 11.09 16.30
C HIS A 71 -4.16 12.34 15.66
N ASP A 72 -4.45 12.58 14.38
CA ASP A 72 -3.96 13.73 13.61
C ASP A 72 -4.93 14.02 12.45
N PRO A 73 -6.10 14.61 12.75
CA PRO A 73 -7.18 14.73 11.79
C PRO A 73 -6.85 15.73 10.68
N HIS A 74 -7.25 15.38 9.46
CA HIS A 74 -7.23 16.25 8.30
C HIS A 74 -8.67 16.40 7.78
N HIS A 75 -9.00 17.60 7.28
CA HIS A 75 -10.36 17.96 6.89
C HIS A 75 -10.62 17.88 5.38
N VAL A 76 -9.57 17.64 4.59
CA VAL A 76 -9.62 17.40 3.14
C VAL A 76 -8.90 16.10 2.85
N PHE A 77 -9.52 15.21 2.10
CA PHE A 77 -9.05 13.84 1.90
C PHE A 77 -8.35 13.68 0.56
N VAL A 78 -7.54 12.62 0.41
CA VAL A 78 -6.94 12.28 -0.89
C VAL A 78 -8.01 12.13 -1.98
N SER A 79 -9.16 11.54 -1.63
CA SER A 79 -10.27 11.36 -2.56
C SER A 79 -10.84 12.66 -3.12
N ASP A 80 -10.69 13.79 -2.43
CA ASP A 80 -11.21 15.08 -2.90
C ASP A 80 -10.38 15.64 -4.07
N PHE A 81 -9.17 15.09 -4.27
CA PHE A 81 -8.24 15.43 -5.33
C PHE A 81 -8.06 14.33 -6.39
N VAL A 82 -8.81 13.22 -6.30
CA VAL A 82 -8.71 12.09 -7.22
C VAL A 82 -9.95 12.01 -8.10
N ASP A 83 -9.76 12.01 -9.43
CA ASP A 83 -10.88 11.99 -10.39
C ASP A 83 -11.51 10.61 -10.52
N PHE A 84 -10.71 9.54 -10.41
CA PHE A 84 -11.15 8.16 -10.55
C PHE A 84 -10.37 7.26 -9.61
N SER A 85 -11.09 6.40 -8.87
CA SER A 85 -10.49 5.49 -7.90
C SER A 85 -10.85 4.04 -8.20
N ILE A 86 -9.85 3.16 -8.06
CA ILE A 86 -10.00 1.72 -8.26
C ILE A 86 -9.68 1.01 -6.95
N TYR A 87 -10.60 0.19 -6.46
CA TYR A 87 -10.31 -0.78 -5.42
C TYR A 87 -10.11 -2.17 -6.03
N VAL A 88 -8.96 -2.78 -5.77
CA VAL A 88 -8.67 -4.15 -6.20
C VAL A 88 -9.01 -5.10 -5.06
N ASP A 89 -10.05 -5.93 -5.26
CA ASP A 89 -10.60 -6.81 -4.25
C ASP A 89 -10.22 -8.28 -4.49
N ALA A 90 -10.14 -9.07 -3.43
CA ALA A 90 -10.00 -10.52 -3.48
C ALA A 90 -10.34 -11.15 -2.12
N PRO A 91 -10.77 -12.43 -2.11
CA PRO A 91 -10.93 -13.21 -0.87
C PRO A 91 -9.67 -13.22 0.00
N GLU A 92 -9.86 -13.22 1.32
CA GLU A 92 -8.80 -13.20 2.33
C GLU A 92 -7.78 -14.33 2.13
N GLU A 93 -8.26 -15.53 1.78
CA GLU A 93 -7.45 -16.72 1.58
C GLU A 93 -6.49 -16.55 0.39
N LEU A 94 -6.95 -15.89 -0.68
CA LEU A 94 -6.13 -15.59 -1.84
C LEU A 94 -5.11 -14.50 -1.53
N LEU A 95 -5.51 -13.43 -0.83
CA LEU A 95 -4.60 -12.37 -0.42
C LEU A 95 -3.46 -12.92 0.47
N LYS A 96 -3.80 -13.79 1.43
CA LYS A 96 -2.83 -14.50 2.29
C LYS A 96 -1.86 -15.33 1.46
N SER A 97 -2.39 -16.16 0.56
CA SER A 97 -1.56 -17.00 -0.32
C SER A 97 -0.60 -16.17 -1.17
N TRP A 98 -1.09 -15.10 -1.79
CA TRP A 98 -0.27 -14.20 -2.60
C TRP A 98 0.78 -13.45 -1.79
N TYR A 99 0.44 -13.02 -0.57
CA TYR A 99 1.38 -12.41 0.36
C TYR A 99 2.53 -13.36 0.70
N ILE A 100 2.23 -14.59 1.10
CA ILE A 100 3.25 -15.59 1.45
C ILE A 100 4.13 -15.90 0.23
N ASN A 101 3.55 -16.09 -0.95
CA ASN A 101 4.30 -16.33 -2.17
C ASN A 101 5.25 -15.16 -2.50
N ARG A 102 4.78 -13.92 -2.35
CA ARG A 102 5.62 -12.73 -2.56
C ARG A 102 6.74 -12.63 -1.51
N PHE A 103 6.43 -12.94 -0.25
CA PHE A 103 7.43 -12.97 0.83
C PHE A 103 8.56 -13.97 0.52
N LEU A 104 8.23 -15.17 0.06
CA LEU A 104 9.21 -16.17 -0.33
C LEU A 104 10.08 -15.72 -1.52
N LYS A 105 9.50 -15.02 -2.50
CA LYS A 105 10.27 -14.43 -3.61
C LYS A 105 11.23 -13.33 -3.14
N PHE A 106 10.82 -12.49 -2.19
CA PHE A 106 11.73 -11.50 -1.60
C PHE A 106 12.88 -12.16 -0.83
N ARG A 107 12.57 -13.22 -0.06
CA ARG A 107 13.59 -14.03 0.61
C ARG A 107 14.59 -14.63 -0.39
N GLU A 108 14.11 -15.19 -1.49
CA GLU A 108 14.95 -15.79 -2.53
C GLU A 108 15.87 -14.75 -3.19
N GLY A 109 15.36 -13.56 -3.52
CA GLY A 109 16.16 -12.48 -4.09
C GLY A 109 17.20 -11.90 -3.13
N ALA A 110 17.02 -12.03 -1.82
CA ALA A 110 17.90 -11.48 -0.79
C ALA A 110 19.05 -12.42 -0.36
N PHE A 111 19.14 -13.64 -0.94
CA PHE A 111 20.18 -14.60 -0.56
C PHE A 111 21.60 -14.05 -0.75
N THR A 112 21.83 -13.33 -1.85
CA THR A 112 23.15 -12.81 -2.23
C THR A 112 23.37 -11.35 -1.84
N ASP A 113 22.41 -10.71 -1.18
CA ASP A 113 22.47 -9.29 -0.82
C ASP A 113 22.38 -9.13 0.72
N PRO A 114 23.54 -9.01 1.42
CA PRO A 114 23.59 -8.84 2.87
C PRO A 114 22.94 -7.56 3.38
N ASP A 115 22.82 -6.54 2.53
CA ASP A 115 22.26 -5.23 2.88
C ASP A 115 20.72 -5.22 2.75
N SER A 116 20.13 -6.28 2.20
CA SER A 116 18.69 -6.46 2.12
C SER A 116 18.09 -6.73 3.50
N TYR A 117 17.02 -6.02 3.84
CA TYR A 117 16.17 -6.30 5.01
C TYR A 117 15.73 -7.78 5.04
N PHE A 118 15.48 -8.36 3.87
CA PHE A 118 15.03 -9.74 3.74
C PHE A 118 16.16 -10.78 3.88
N HIS A 119 17.43 -10.35 3.93
CA HIS A 119 18.57 -11.23 4.14
C HIS A 119 18.48 -11.99 5.48
N ASN A 120 17.86 -11.36 6.50
CA ASN A 120 17.61 -12.03 7.78
C ASN A 120 16.70 -13.26 7.63
N TYR A 121 15.73 -13.23 6.72
CA TYR A 121 14.84 -14.36 6.46
C TYR A 121 15.47 -15.41 5.54
N ALA A 122 16.50 -15.04 4.79
CA ALA A 122 17.24 -15.97 3.93
C ALA A 122 17.94 -17.07 4.75
N LYS A 123 18.30 -16.77 6.01
CA LYS A 123 18.93 -17.71 6.95
C LYS A 123 17.98 -18.78 7.50
N LEU A 124 16.67 -18.56 7.38
CA LEU A 124 15.65 -19.49 7.87
C LEU A 124 15.35 -20.56 6.83
N SER A 125 14.88 -21.72 7.29
CA SER A 125 14.31 -22.71 6.39
C SER A 125 13.07 -22.14 5.67
N LYS A 126 12.70 -22.74 4.53
CA LYS A 126 11.51 -22.30 3.79
C LYS A 126 10.23 -22.46 4.62
N GLU A 127 10.15 -23.50 5.44
CA GLU A 127 9.01 -23.78 6.32
C GLU A 127 8.88 -22.70 7.39
N GLU A 128 9.95 -22.41 8.13
CA GLU A 128 9.98 -21.33 9.13
C GLU A 128 9.66 -19.96 8.51
N ALA A 129 10.14 -19.70 7.28
CA ALA A 129 9.83 -18.47 6.57
C ALA A 129 8.33 -18.36 6.22
N VAL A 130 7.66 -19.47 5.88
CA VAL A 130 6.22 -19.52 5.64
C VAL A 130 5.45 -19.27 6.94
N ASP A 131 5.88 -19.85 8.06
CA ASP A 131 5.25 -19.66 9.36
C ASP A 131 5.33 -18.19 9.80
N ILE A 132 6.52 -17.58 9.69
CA ILE A 132 6.71 -16.16 9.98
C ILE A 132 5.86 -15.28 9.06
N ALA A 133 5.87 -15.53 7.75
CA ALA A 133 5.04 -14.78 6.81
C ALA A 133 3.55 -14.91 7.15
N THR A 134 3.11 -16.10 7.55
CA THR A 134 1.74 -16.36 7.99
C THR A 134 1.38 -15.55 9.24
N SER A 135 2.26 -15.51 10.24
CA SER A 135 2.06 -14.69 11.44
C SER A 135 2.03 -13.20 11.12
N LEU A 136 2.95 -12.70 10.29
CA LEU A 136 2.96 -11.30 9.85
C LEU A 136 1.68 -10.93 9.09
N TRP A 137 1.17 -11.83 8.24
CA TRP A 137 -0.13 -11.65 7.59
C TRP A 137 -1.24 -11.52 8.61
N ASN A 138 -1.39 -12.50 9.52
CA ASN A 138 -2.50 -12.55 10.47
C ASN A 138 -2.47 -11.37 11.45
N GLU A 139 -1.31 -11.03 12.00
CA GLU A 139 -1.17 -10.04 13.07
C GLU A 139 -1.15 -8.58 12.57
N ILE A 140 -0.66 -8.35 11.35
CA ILE A 140 -0.42 -6.99 10.83
C ILE A 140 -1.33 -6.71 9.64
N ASN A 141 -1.14 -7.44 8.54
CA ASN A 141 -1.76 -7.09 7.27
C ASN A 141 -3.26 -7.36 7.25
N LEU A 142 -3.68 -8.49 7.83
CA LEU A 142 -5.09 -8.87 7.92
C LEU A 142 -5.88 -7.95 8.86
N MET A 143 -5.29 -7.61 10.00
CA MET A 143 -5.86 -6.62 10.92
C MET A 143 -6.02 -5.29 10.20
N ASN A 144 -4.98 -4.81 9.52
CA ASN A 144 -5.05 -3.56 8.75
C ASN A 144 -6.10 -3.62 7.63
N LEU A 145 -6.21 -4.76 6.93
CA LEU A 145 -7.23 -4.97 5.90
C LEU A 145 -8.62 -4.81 6.47
N LYS A 146 -8.93 -5.53 7.56
CA LYS A 146 -10.27 -5.54 8.17
C LYS A 146 -10.64 -4.19 8.79
N GLU A 147 -9.69 -3.56 9.48
CA GLU A 147 -9.95 -2.34 10.24
C GLU A 147 -9.91 -1.08 9.38
N ASN A 148 -8.99 -0.98 8.42
CA ASN A 148 -8.64 0.31 7.80
C ASN A 148 -8.71 0.34 6.27
N ILE A 149 -8.73 -0.81 5.58
CA ILE A 149 -8.69 -0.85 4.10
C ILE A 149 -10.04 -1.29 3.53
N LEU A 150 -10.53 -2.47 3.91
CA LEU A 150 -11.79 -3.04 3.41
C LEU A 150 -13.01 -2.11 3.63
N PRO A 151 -13.16 -1.41 4.77
CA PRO A 151 -14.28 -0.47 4.96
C PRO A 151 -14.32 0.66 3.93
N THR A 152 -13.20 0.97 3.27
CA THR A 152 -13.11 2.04 2.28
C THR A 152 -13.52 1.61 0.87
N ARG A 153 -13.68 0.30 0.61
CA ARG A 153 -13.89 -0.27 -0.73
C ARG A 153 -15.07 0.37 -1.48
N GLU A 154 -16.16 0.63 -0.78
CA GLU A 154 -17.41 1.14 -1.36
C GLU A 154 -17.34 2.64 -1.70
N ARG A 155 -16.25 3.32 -1.31
CA ARG A 155 -15.95 4.69 -1.75
C ARG A 155 -15.41 4.75 -3.18
N ALA A 156 -14.89 3.62 -3.70
CA ALA A 156 -14.25 3.57 -5.01
C ALA A 156 -15.20 3.86 -6.17
N SER A 157 -14.65 4.41 -7.27
CA SER A 157 -15.36 4.58 -8.55
C SER A 157 -15.59 3.23 -9.22
N LEU A 158 -14.57 2.35 -9.20
CA LEU A 158 -14.60 1.00 -9.74
C LEU A 158 -14.02 0.00 -8.74
N ILE A 159 -14.67 -1.16 -8.61
CA ILE A 159 -14.17 -2.29 -7.83
C ILE A 159 -13.87 -3.44 -8.79
N MET A 160 -12.62 -3.91 -8.77
CA MET A 160 -12.13 -5.00 -9.59
C MET A 160 -11.84 -6.22 -8.71
N THR A 161 -12.70 -7.23 -8.76
CA THR A 161 -12.58 -8.43 -7.93
C THR A 161 -11.79 -9.51 -8.64
N LYS A 162 -10.78 -10.06 -7.96
CA LYS A 162 -9.91 -11.12 -8.45
C LYS A 162 -10.24 -12.46 -7.80
N SER A 163 -10.03 -13.53 -8.55
CA SER A 163 -10.11 -14.92 -8.13
C SER A 163 -8.74 -15.60 -8.24
N ALA A 164 -8.72 -16.94 -8.20
CA ALA A 164 -7.49 -17.73 -8.32
C ALA A 164 -6.65 -17.32 -9.55
N ASN A 165 -5.33 -17.48 -9.43
CA ASN A 165 -4.37 -17.11 -10.47
C ASN A 165 -4.41 -15.64 -10.88
N HIS A 166 -4.93 -14.77 -10.00
CA HIS A 166 -5.10 -13.33 -10.23
C HIS A 166 -6.09 -12.97 -11.35
N SER A 167 -6.91 -13.90 -11.84
CA SER A 167 -7.92 -13.63 -12.85
C SER A 167 -9.00 -12.70 -12.31
N VAL A 168 -9.38 -11.68 -13.08
CA VAL A 168 -10.53 -10.83 -12.73
C VAL A 168 -11.81 -11.59 -13.04
N ASN A 169 -12.71 -11.70 -12.06
CA ASN A 169 -14.00 -12.40 -12.25
C ASN A 169 -15.22 -11.47 -12.13
N GLN A 170 -15.04 -10.25 -11.63
CA GLN A 170 -16.11 -9.27 -11.49
C GLN A 170 -15.56 -7.85 -11.58
N VAL A 171 -16.31 -6.98 -12.25
CA VAL A 171 -16.08 -5.53 -12.28
C VAL A 171 -17.38 -4.84 -11.88
N ARG A 172 -17.32 -3.95 -10.89
CA ARG A 172 -18.43 -3.06 -10.49
C ARG A 172 -18.01 -1.62 -10.75
N LEU A 173 -18.79 -0.89 -11.54
CA LEU A 173 -18.60 0.55 -11.77
C LEU A 173 -19.76 1.30 -11.12
N ARG A 174 -19.47 2.43 -10.45
CA ARG A 174 -20.51 3.33 -9.94
C ARG A 174 -21.43 3.78 -11.08
N LYS A 175 -22.74 3.80 -10.82
CA LYS A 175 -23.76 4.27 -11.75
C LYS A 175 -23.63 5.78 -11.99
#